data_AF-A0A815F7T5-F1
#
_entry.id   AF-A0A815F7T5-F1
#
_cell.length_a   1.000
_cell.length_b   1.000
_cell.length_c   1.000
_cell.angle_alpha   90.00
_cell.angle_beta   90.00
_cell.angle_gamma   90.00
#
_symmetry.space_group_name_H-M   'P 1'
#
loop_
_entity.id
_entity.type
_entity.pdbx_description
1 polymer ?
#
loop_
_entity_poly.entity_id
_entity_poly.type
_entity_poly.pdbx_seq_one_letter_code
_entity_poly.pdbx_strand_id
1 'polypeptide(L)'
;MLSTLIKRSLFRLTRSRHFSRLIKEEDANENSLHCSIADSSTPLPLIIPTSGVPIHLYTREIESKALKQLTVLAESGIVKGFVAAMADVHVGVGATIGTVFASLTHVSPYAVGADIGCGMIAAPIDGLTKAKLNEKWKKEIQRACTNYLRNQICDITKKQLGTLGSGNHFLEILYDENDQVWIMLHSGSRRIGKETCDYYHGIAGQQMSQRRLPVINELKYLEIDSSEGQDYLIDMRWCLNYAEQNRRIMLDELCSIIKLVTGYEADLKRMVNIHHNYCQQERISFEGPESATEELVWVTRKGATSARKGQLGIIPGSMGTGSFIVQGLGNSLSFHSCSHGAGRLMSRTMAMKQISQQSFEQAMQGIVSDTSAALRDEAPQAYKNLTTVMTNQETLVKIVHRLKPLINVKGVSERNIRFSKKSNKKK
;
A
#
# COMPACT_ATOMS: atom_id res chain seq x y z
N MET A 1 15.64 14.41 -46.99
CA MET A 1 16.79 13.49 -46.84
C MET A 1 17.66 13.74 -45.59
N LEU A 2 17.12 14.38 -44.53
CA LEU A 2 17.82 14.55 -43.24
C LEU A 2 17.17 13.79 -42.06
N SER A 3 16.03 13.12 -42.26
CA SER A 3 15.31 12.41 -41.17
C SER A 3 15.74 10.95 -40.97
N THR A 4 16.58 10.41 -41.86
CA THR A 4 16.97 8.99 -41.85
C THR A 4 18.30 8.72 -41.12
N LEU A 5 19.15 9.74 -40.96
CA LEU A 5 20.47 9.58 -40.31
C LEU A 5 20.43 9.71 -38.78
N ILE A 6 19.50 10.48 -38.21
CA ILE A 6 19.37 10.62 -36.74
C ILE A 6 18.74 9.36 -36.11
N LYS A 7 17.84 8.66 -36.83
CA LYS A 7 17.27 7.38 -36.35
C LYS A 7 18.28 6.23 -36.30
N ARG A 8 19.39 6.29 -37.04
CA ARG A 8 20.41 5.23 -37.06
C ARG A 8 21.49 5.38 -35.98
N SER A 9 21.66 6.57 -35.41
CA SER A 9 22.63 6.82 -34.34
C SER A 9 22.08 6.43 -32.95
N LEU A 10 20.79 6.67 -32.67
CA LEU A 10 20.17 6.23 -31.40
C LEU A 10 19.90 4.71 -31.31
N PHE A 11 19.85 4.01 -32.45
CA PHE A 11 19.55 2.58 -32.49
C PHE A 11 20.74 1.67 -32.17
N ARG A 12 21.94 2.23 -31.95
CA ARG A 12 23.17 1.46 -31.67
C ARG A 12 23.54 1.31 -30.19
N LEU A 13 22.72 1.82 -29.25
CA LEU A 13 23.03 1.78 -27.81
C LEU A 13 22.02 1.05 -26.92
N THR A 14 20.97 0.42 -27.44
CA THR A 14 19.93 -0.25 -26.60
C THR A 14 19.56 -1.66 -27.07
N ARG A 15 20.57 -2.47 -27.40
CA ARG A 15 20.46 -3.93 -27.31
C ARG A 15 21.53 -4.46 -26.34
N SER A 16 21.33 -4.18 -25.05
CA SER A 16 22.04 -4.95 -24.04
C SER A 16 21.50 -6.38 -24.06
N ARG A 17 22.22 -7.27 -24.76
CA ARG A 17 22.05 -8.74 -24.66
C ARG A 17 22.16 -9.25 -23.21
N HIS A 18 22.59 -8.40 -22.27
CA HIS A 18 22.67 -8.69 -20.86
C HIS A 18 21.28 -8.76 -20.19
N PHE A 19 20.34 -7.88 -20.58
CA PHE A 19 19.03 -7.79 -19.93
C PHE A 19 18.12 -8.99 -20.25
N SER A 20 18.18 -9.48 -21.49
CA SER A 20 17.40 -10.67 -21.92
C SER A 20 17.96 -11.99 -21.37
N ARG A 21 19.23 -12.00 -20.94
CA ARG A 21 19.90 -13.18 -20.38
C ARG A 21 19.63 -13.33 -18.87
N LEU A 22 19.55 -12.22 -18.15
CA LEU A 22 19.16 -12.20 -16.72
C LEU A 22 17.78 -12.84 -16.48
N ILE A 23 16.82 -12.64 -17.40
CA ILE A 23 15.46 -13.17 -17.27
C ILE A 23 15.39 -14.68 -17.53
N LYS A 24 16.35 -15.29 -18.24
CA LYS A 24 16.29 -16.71 -18.66
C LYS A 24 17.06 -17.68 -17.77
N GLU A 25 18.02 -17.22 -16.97
CA GLU A 25 18.86 -18.11 -16.12
C GLU A 25 18.31 -18.28 -14.67
N GLU A 26 17.24 -17.57 -14.27
CA GLU A 26 16.75 -17.53 -12.87
C GLU A 26 15.54 -18.42 -12.53
N ASP A 27 14.94 -19.13 -13.50
CA ASP A 27 13.72 -19.94 -13.28
C ASP A 27 13.93 -21.21 -12.41
N ALA A 28 15.13 -21.46 -11.89
CA ALA A 28 15.48 -22.66 -11.12
C ALA A 28 15.67 -22.47 -9.60
N ASN A 29 15.54 -21.25 -9.04
CA ASN A 29 15.68 -21.02 -7.60
C ASN A 29 14.50 -20.23 -7.03
N GLU A 30 13.73 -20.83 -6.13
CA GLU A 30 12.62 -20.19 -5.38
C GLU A 30 13.06 -19.09 -4.40
N ASN A 31 14.33 -18.69 -4.41
CA ASN A 31 14.84 -17.60 -3.58
C ASN A 31 14.49 -16.26 -4.24
N SER A 32 13.72 -15.44 -3.53
CA SER A 32 13.39 -14.05 -3.89
C SER A 32 14.65 -13.17 -3.86
N LEU A 33 15.52 -13.32 -4.86
CA LEU A 33 16.68 -12.48 -5.03
C LEU A 33 16.20 -11.17 -5.66
N HIS A 34 16.21 -10.10 -4.87
CA HIS A 34 16.08 -8.75 -5.40
C HIS A 34 17.25 -8.51 -6.35
N CYS A 35 16.94 -8.17 -7.60
CA CYS A 35 17.95 -7.77 -8.57
C CYS A 35 18.22 -6.28 -8.40
N SER A 36 19.49 -5.90 -8.21
CA SER A 36 19.91 -4.51 -8.35
C SER A 36 19.93 -4.15 -9.83
N ILE A 37 19.13 -3.15 -10.21
CA ILE A 37 18.96 -2.71 -11.60
C ILE A 37 19.79 -1.44 -11.88
N ALA A 38 20.18 -0.70 -10.84
CA ALA A 38 20.96 0.53 -10.98
C ALA A 38 21.75 0.87 -9.72
N ASP A 39 22.84 1.63 -9.89
CA ASP A 39 23.67 2.11 -8.78
C ASP A 39 22.95 3.19 -7.96
N SER A 40 23.33 3.33 -6.68
CA SER A 40 22.71 4.25 -5.72
C SER A 40 22.67 5.73 -6.15
N SER A 41 23.59 6.16 -7.00
CA SER A 41 23.67 7.52 -7.56
C SER A 41 22.71 7.77 -8.73
N THR A 42 22.13 6.73 -9.33
CA THR A 42 21.26 6.86 -10.50
C THR A 42 19.98 7.61 -10.14
N PRO A 43 19.61 8.72 -10.82
CA PRO A 43 18.36 9.42 -10.57
C PRO A 43 17.12 8.53 -10.76
N LEU A 44 16.06 8.80 -10.00
CA LEU A 44 14.77 8.12 -10.11
C LEU A 44 13.70 9.04 -10.72
N PRO A 45 12.74 8.51 -11.49
CA PRO A 45 12.54 7.08 -11.77
C PRO A 45 13.51 6.51 -12.82
N LEU A 46 13.80 5.21 -12.72
CA LEU A 46 14.39 4.44 -13.82
C LEU A 46 13.31 4.22 -14.89
N ILE A 47 13.64 4.51 -16.14
CA ILE A 47 12.72 4.30 -17.27
C ILE A 47 13.05 2.97 -17.93
N ILE A 48 12.17 1.98 -17.76
CA ILE A 48 12.33 0.65 -18.36
C ILE A 48 11.46 0.57 -19.62
N PRO A 49 12.04 0.44 -20.82
CA PRO A 49 11.27 0.28 -22.04
C PRO A 49 10.62 -1.11 -22.10
N THR A 50 9.41 -1.19 -22.65
CA THR A 50 8.71 -2.45 -22.94
C THR A 50 8.21 -2.43 -24.39
N SER A 51 7.59 -3.51 -24.86
CA SER A 51 6.93 -3.49 -26.18
C SER A 51 5.63 -2.68 -26.22
N GLY A 52 5.03 -2.37 -25.06
CA GLY A 52 3.86 -1.50 -24.91
C GLY A 52 4.27 -0.11 -24.42
N VAL A 53 3.88 0.23 -23.19
CA VAL A 53 4.25 1.51 -22.56
C VAL A 53 5.51 1.39 -21.68
N PRO A 54 6.28 2.47 -21.45
CA PRO A 54 7.41 2.40 -20.52
C PRO A 54 6.94 2.21 -19.07
N ILE A 55 7.84 1.67 -18.24
CA ILE A 55 7.68 1.60 -16.78
C ILE A 55 8.57 2.65 -16.13
N HIS A 56 7.99 3.48 -15.26
CA HIS A 56 8.70 4.44 -14.40
C HIS A 56 8.90 3.81 -13.02
N LEU A 57 10.10 3.30 -12.75
CA LEU A 57 10.43 2.56 -11.54
C LEU A 57 11.14 3.46 -10.52
N TYR A 58 10.53 3.68 -9.36
CA TYR A 58 11.06 4.47 -8.25
C TYR A 58 11.84 3.63 -7.23
N THR A 59 12.50 2.57 -7.68
CA THR A 59 13.44 1.78 -6.86
C THR A 59 14.57 1.28 -7.72
N ARG A 60 15.72 1.05 -7.09
CA ARG A 60 16.91 0.48 -7.72
C ARG A 60 17.00 -1.04 -7.54
N GLU A 61 16.15 -1.58 -6.69
CA GLU A 61 16.07 -3.01 -6.40
C GLU A 61 14.63 -3.50 -6.55
N ILE A 62 14.43 -4.60 -7.27
CA ILE A 62 13.11 -5.20 -7.49
C ILE A 62 13.22 -6.72 -7.65
N GLU A 63 12.19 -7.44 -7.21
CA GLU A 63 12.07 -8.88 -7.44
C GLU A 63 11.77 -9.17 -8.92
N SER A 64 12.39 -10.20 -9.49
CA SER A 64 12.18 -10.62 -10.89
C SER A 64 10.70 -10.89 -11.21
N LYS A 65 9.97 -11.52 -10.27
CA LYS A 65 8.52 -11.74 -10.37
C LYS A 65 7.72 -10.44 -10.42
N ALA A 66 8.10 -9.44 -9.62
CA ALA A 66 7.42 -8.14 -9.63
C ALA A 66 7.70 -7.40 -10.94
N LEU A 67 8.95 -7.41 -11.42
CA LEU A 67 9.29 -6.85 -12.73
C LEU A 67 8.50 -7.51 -13.86
N LYS A 68 8.37 -8.84 -13.85
CA LYS A 68 7.55 -9.57 -14.84
C LYS A 68 6.09 -9.15 -14.81
N GLN A 69 5.49 -8.97 -13.62
CA GLN A 69 4.12 -8.47 -13.49
C GLN A 69 3.95 -7.04 -14.03
N LEU A 70 4.93 -6.16 -13.77
CA LEU A 70 4.93 -4.80 -14.33
C LEU A 70 5.04 -4.83 -15.86
N THR A 71 5.92 -5.65 -16.42
CA THR A 71 6.08 -5.80 -17.88
C THR A 71 4.78 -6.29 -18.53
N VAL A 72 4.14 -7.31 -17.96
CA VAL A 72 2.84 -7.80 -18.45
C VAL A 72 1.79 -6.69 -18.46
N LEU A 73 1.70 -5.90 -17.39
CA LEU A 73 0.75 -4.78 -17.34
C LEU A 73 1.09 -3.70 -18.37
N ALA A 74 2.36 -3.35 -18.52
CA ALA A 74 2.82 -2.35 -19.48
C ALA A 74 2.62 -2.78 -20.94
N GLU A 75 2.65 -4.08 -21.23
CA GLU A 75 2.47 -4.66 -22.57
C GLU A 75 1.02 -5.08 -22.87
N SER A 76 0.12 -4.94 -21.89
CA SER A 76 -1.27 -5.41 -21.98
C SER A 76 -2.14 -4.69 -23.03
N GLY A 77 -1.72 -3.51 -23.48
CA GLY A 77 -2.52 -2.65 -24.35
C GLY A 77 -3.65 -1.88 -23.67
N ILE A 78 -3.93 -2.11 -22.37
CA ILE A 78 -4.98 -1.38 -21.63
C ILE A 78 -4.46 -0.11 -20.94
N VAL A 79 -3.14 0.07 -20.87
CA VAL A 79 -2.49 1.20 -20.18
C VAL A 79 -2.27 2.37 -21.14
N LYS A 80 -2.59 3.58 -20.68
CA LYS A 80 -2.30 4.85 -21.37
C LYS A 80 -1.07 5.50 -20.72
N GLY A 81 -0.13 5.94 -21.57
CA GLY A 81 1.07 6.67 -21.14
C GLY A 81 2.17 5.76 -20.64
N PHE A 82 2.14 5.39 -19.36
CA PHE A 82 3.17 4.60 -18.69
C PHE A 82 2.60 3.85 -17.47
N VAL A 83 3.36 2.89 -16.95
CA VAL A 83 3.13 2.28 -15.63
C VAL A 83 4.12 2.91 -14.65
N ALA A 84 3.64 3.46 -13.53
CA ALA A 84 4.51 3.91 -12.46
C ALA A 84 4.58 2.86 -11.34
N ALA A 85 5.79 2.44 -11.00
CA ALA A 85 6.06 1.48 -9.94
C ALA A 85 6.79 2.18 -8.78
N MET A 86 6.12 2.28 -7.64
CA MET A 86 6.57 3.00 -6.46
C MET A 86 7.75 2.30 -5.77
N ALA A 87 8.42 2.98 -4.84
CA ALA A 87 9.62 2.47 -4.17
C ALA A 87 9.38 1.19 -3.34
N ASP A 88 8.14 0.99 -2.90
CA ASP A 88 7.66 -0.15 -2.13
C ASP A 88 7.15 -1.31 -3.01
N VAL A 89 7.35 -1.26 -4.34
CA VAL A 89 6.78 -2.24 -5.28
C VAL A 89 7.16 -3.69 -4.97
N HIS A 90 6.18 -4.59 -4.97
CA HIS A 90 6.38 -6.02 -4.73
C HIS A 90 5.23 -6.85 -5.33
N VAL A 91 5.43 -8.16 -5.43
CA VAL A 91 4.48 -9.10 -6.07
C VAL A 91 3.08 -8.97 -5.46
N GLY A 92 2.06 -8.92 -6.33
CA GLY A 92 0.66 -8.90 -5.95
C GLY A 92 -0.19 -9.87 -6.80
N VAL A 93 -1.52 -9.83 -6.62
CA VAL A 93 -2.49 -10.60 -7.43
C VAL A 93 -3.07 -9.69 -8.52
N GLY A 94 -3.03 -10.05 -9.80
CA GLY A 94 -3.43 -9.15 -10.90
C GLY A 94 -2.30 -8.19 -11.28
N ALA A 95 -2.13 -7.12 -10.50
CA ALA A 95 -1.00 -6.18 -10.60
C ALA A 95 -0.11 -6.21 -9.35
N THR A 96 1.14 -5.73 -9.46
CA THR A 96 2.03 -5.56 -8.29
C THR A 96 1.41 -4.59 -7.29
N ILE A 97 1.73 -4.77 -6.01
CA ILE A 97 1.46 -3.74 -4.99
C ILE A 97 2.53 -2.65 -5.19
N GLY A 98 2.17 -1.37 -5.07
CA GLY A 98 3.03 -0.25 -5.46
C GLY A 98 2.88 0.17 -6.92
N THR A 99 1.79 -0.20 -7.60
CA THR A 99 1.56 0.17 -9.01
C THR A 99 0.56 1.30 -9.14
N VAL A 100 0.84 2.20 -10.07
CA VAL A 100 -0.08 3.20 -10.59
C VAL A 100 -0.10 3.15 -12.11
N PHE A 101 -1.28 3.14 -12.71
CA PHE A 101 -1.43 3.21 -14.17
C PHE A 101 -2.73 3.90 -14.53
N ALA A 102 -2.77 4.50 -15.71
CA ALA A 102 -3.96 5.10 -16.29
C ALA A 102 -4.56 4.19 -17.37
N SER A 103 -5.88 4.20 -17.49
CA SER A 103 -6.61 3.62 -18.63
C SER A 103 -7.69 4.59 -19.12
N LEU A 104 -8.02 4.47 -20.40
CA LEU A 104 -9.15 5.19 -21.00
C LEU A 104 -10.42 4.32 -21.00
N THR A 105 -10.25 3.01 -21.18
CA THR A 105 -11.33 2.12 -21.59
C THR A 105 -11.52 0.92 -20.67
N HIS A 106 -10.58 0.64 -19.75
CA HIS A 106 -10.61 -0.58 -18.96
C HIS A 106 -10.37 -0.35 -17.47
N VAL A 107 -11.05 -1.15 -16.65
CA VAL A 107 -10.83 -1.21 -15.20
C VAL A 107 -10.67 -2.66 -14.76
N SER A 108 -9.69 -2.93 -13.90
CA SER A 108 -9.41 -4.29 -13.42
C SER A 108 -9.57 -4.38 -11.90
N PRO A 109 -10.52 -5.19 -11.39
CA PRO A 109 -10.76 -5.31 -9.94
C PRO A 109 -9.53 -5.74 -9.15
N TYR A 110 -8.81 -6.79 -9.57
CA TYR A 110 -7.59 -7.20 -8.86
C TYR A 110 -6.38 -6.28 -9.10
N ALA A 111 -6.40 -5.45 -10.16
CA ALA A 111 -5.42 -4.38 -10.33
C ALA A 111 -5.70 -3.17 -9.43
N VAL A 112 -6.95 -2.95 -8.99
CA VAL A 112 -7.31 -2.03 -7.89
C VAL A 112 -6.91 -2.65 -6.54
N GLY A 113 -7.18 -3.94 -6.37
CA GLY A 113 -6.85 -4.70 -5.17
C GLY A 113 -8.08 -5.11 -4.38
N ALA A 114 -7.98 -6.27 -3.73
CA ALA A 114 -9.10 -6.94 -3.09
C ALA A 114 -9.65 -6.19 -1.86
N ASP A 115 -8.82 -5.43 -1.14
CA ASP A 115 -9.29 -4.55 -0.07
C ASP A 115 -9.46 -3.13 -0.64
N ILE A 116 -10.58 -2.94 -1.35
CA ILE A 116 -10.93 -1.66 -1.98
C ILE A 116 -11.02 -0.59 -0.88
N GLY A 117 -10.36 0.54 -1.09
CA GLY A 117 -10.36 1.63 -0.12
C GLY A 117 -9.58 1.36 1.15
N CYS A 118 -8.74 0.31 1.21
CA CYS A 118 -7.68 0.21 2.21
C CYS A 118 -6.94 1.54 2.32
N GLY A 119 -6.71 1.99 3.54
CA GLY A 119 -6.40 3.39 3.83
C GLY A 119 -5.88 3.63 5.23
N MET A 120 -5.26 4.79 5.40
CA MET A 120 -4.76 5.27 6.68
C MET A 120 -5.59 6.46 7.13
N ILE A 121 -5.76 6.62 8.44
CA ILE A 121 -6.22 7.87 9.06
C ILE A 121 -5.35 8.16 10.28
N ALA A 122 -5.00 9.43 10.50
CA ALA A 122 -4.20 9.86 11.63
C ALA A 122 -4.57 11.26 12.11
N ALA A 123 -4.43 11.52 13.41
CA ALA A 123 -4.63 12.83 14.01
C ALA A 123 -3.67 13.06 15.20
N PRO A 124 -3.15 14.28 15.40
CA PRO A 124 -2.37 14.64 16.57
C PRO A 124 -3.27 14.81 17.81
N ILE A 125 -2.69 14.73 19.01
CA ILE A 125 -3.40 14.85 20.30
C ILE A 125 -2.95 16.12 21.03
N ASP A 126 -3.75 17.18 21.00
CA ASP A 126 -3.35 18.51 21.47
C ASP A 126 -2.77 18.50 22.88
N GLY A 127 -1.55 19.03 23.02
CA GLY A 127 -0.87 19.19 24.31
C GLY A 127 -0.34 17.91 24.95
N LEU A 128 -0.61 16.73 24.37
CA LEU A 128 -0.05 15.46 24.83
C LEU A 128 1.32 15.21 24.19
N THR A 129 2.36 15.21 25.01
CA THR A 129 3.73 14.91 24.59
C THR A 129 4.14 13.51 25.01
N LYS A 130 5.16 12.95 24.34
CA LYS A 130 5.76 11.65 24.68
C LYS A 130 6.14 11.56 26.16
N ALA A 131 6.73 12.62 26.71
CA ALA A 131 7.15 12.68 28.11
C ALA A 131 5.98 12.58 29.10
N LYS A 132 4.80 13.12 28.73
CA LYS A 132 3.58 13.03 29.55
C LYS A 132 2.92 11.65 29.47
N LEU A 133 3.10 10.92 28.35
CA LEU A 133 2.54 9.59 28.16
C LEU A 133 3.36 8.52 28.91
N ASN A 134 3.09 8.35 30.19
CA ASN A 134 3.77 7.37 31.05
C ASN A 134 3.41 5.91 30.73
N GLU A 135 4.19 4.96 31.26
CA GLU A 135 4.01 3.51 31.01
C GLU A 135 2.65 2.95 31.48
N LYS A 136 2.06 3.52 32.54
CA LYS A 136 0.72 3.11 33.00
C LYS A 136 -0.33 3.45 31.95
N TRP A 137 -0.32 4.69 31.46
CA TRP A 137 -1.23 5.13 30.38
C TRP A 137 -1.04 4.33 29.11
N LYS A 138 0.21 4.07 28.69
CA LYS A 138 0.45 3.26 27.48
C LYS A 138 -0.17 1.87 27.59
N LYS A 139 0.02 1.18 28.73
CA LYS A 139 -0.56 -0.15 28.96
C LYS A 139 -2.09 -0.10 29.02
N GLU A 140 -2.65 0.93 29.63
CA GLU A 140 -4.10 1.11 29.74
C GLU A 140 -4.76 1.38 28.38
N ILE A 141 -4.17 2.27 27.57
CA ILE A 141 -4.60 2.55 26.20
C ILE A 141 -4.51 1.28 25.36
N GLN A 142 -3.37 0.59 25.37
CA GLN A 142 -3.17 -0.65 24.62
C GLN A 142 -4.23 -1.70 24.98
N ARG A 143 -4.53 -1.87 26.27
CA ARG A 143 -5.56 -2.79 26.76
C ARG A 143 -6.96 -2.36 26.31
N ALA A 144 -7.30 -1.08 26.44
CA ALA A 144 -8.61 -0.55 26.03
C ALA A 144 -8.85 -0.74 24.53
N CYS A 145 -7.87 -0.38 23.69
CA CYS A 145 -7.91 -0.61 22.25
C CYS A 145 -8.06 -2.10 21.91
N THR A 146 -7.29 -2.97 22.59
CA THR A 146 -7.39 -4.43 22.37
C THR A 146 -8.76 -4.97 22.74
N ASN A 147 -9.36 -4.48 23.84
CA ASN A 147 -10.69 -4.90 24.26
C ASN A 147 -11.78 -4.42 23.31
N TYR A 148 -11.70 -3.16 22.84
CA TYR A 148 -12.57 -2.65 21.79
C TYR A 148 -12.54 -3.59 20.57
N LEU A 149 -11.35 -3.88 20.04
CA LEU A 149 -11.18 -4.75 18.87
C LEU A 149 -11.70 -6.17 19.11
N ARG A 150 -11.48 -6.75 20.29
CA ARG A 150 -11.97 -8.09 20.64
C ARG A 150 -13.49 -8.14 20.69
N ASN A 151 -14.14 -7.12 21.26
CA ASN A 151 -15.59 -7.06 21.35
C ASN A 151 -16.25 -7.01 19.97
N GLN A 152 -15.58 -6.44 18.97
CA GLN A 152 -16.07 -6.43 17.59
C GLN A 152 -16.01 -7.81 16.90
N ILE A 153 -15.07 -8.70 17.29
CA ILE A 153 -14.89 -10.01 16.63
C ILE A 153 -16.05 -10.95 16.91
N CYS A 154 -16.65 -10.86 18.10
CA CYS A 154 -17.79 -11.69 18.48
C CYS A 154 -18.99 -11.53 17.54
N ASP A 155 -19.04 -10.46 16.75
CA ASP A 155 -20.14 -10.13 15.85
C ASP A 155 -19.70 -9.96 14.39
N ILE A 156 -18.47 -10.36 14.01
CA ILE A 156 -17.87 -10.00 12.69
C ILE A 156 -18.61 -10.58 11.47
N THR A 157 -19.40 -11.64 11.68
CA THR A 157 -20.29 -12.21 10.66
C THR A 157 -21.56 -11.38 10.44
N LYS A 158 -21.91 -10.49 11.37
CA LYS A 158 -23.11 -9.63 11.35
C LYS A 158 -22.78 -8.14 11.29
N LYS A 159 -21.62 -7.70 11.79
CA LYS A 159 -21.15 -6.30 11.82
C LYS A 159 -19.68 -6.19 11.42
N GLN A 160 -19.42 -5.46 10.34
CA GLN A 160 -18.04 -5.20 9.87
C GLN A 160 -17.64 -3.72 9.93
N LEU A 161 -18.60 -2.81 10.11
CA LEU A 161 -18.32 -1.39 10.23
C LEU A 161 -17.78 -1.08 11.63
N GLY A 162 -16.77 -0.21 11.72
CA GLY A 162 -16.04 0.06 12.96
C GLY A 162 -15.02 -1.03 13.32
N THR A 163 -14.65 -1.93 12.40
CA THR A 163 -13.75 -3.04 12.69
C THR A 163 -12.40 -2.91 11.99
N LEU A 164 -11.32 -3.27 12.69
CA LEU A 164 -9.96 -3.13 12.18
C LEU A 164 -9.65 -4.16 11.10
N GLY A 165 -9.91 -5.43 11.40
CA GLY A 165 -9.60 -6.56 10.54
C GLY A 165 -8.37 -7.35 10.91
N SER A 166 -7.74 -7.96 9.89
CA SER A 166 -6.56 -8.81 10.01
C SER A 166 -5.53 -8.44 8.95
N GLY A 167 -4.39 -9.14 8.93
CA GLY A 167 -3.30 -8.86 7.99
C GLY A 167 -2.47 -7.66 8.42
N ASN A 168 -2.18 -6.76 7.48
CA ASN A 168 -1.37 -5.57 7.76
C ASN A 168 -2.13 -4.50 8.56
N HIS A 169 -3.43 -4.63 8.82
CA HIS A 169 -4.20 -3.64 9.57
C HIS A 169 -3.74 -3.51 11.02
N PHE A 170 -3.68 -2.27 11.51
CA PHE A 170 -3.17 -1.93 12.84
C PHE A 170 -3.75 -0.61 13.35
N LEU A 171 -3.53 -0.37 14.63
CA LEU A 171 -3.69 0.90 15.32
C LEU A 171 -2.38 1.22 16.02
N GLU A 172 -1.96 2.47 15.94
CA GLU A 172 -0.75 2.96 16.60
C GLU A 172 -0.98 4.26 17.36
N ILE A 173 -0.31 4.37 18.51
CA ILE A 173 -0.03 5.65 19.14
C ILE A 173 1.44 5.94 18.89
N LEU A 174 1.72 7.09 18.28
CA LEU A 174 3.06 7.49 17.87
C LEU A 174 3.43 8.86 18.46
N TYR A 175 4.68 9.28 18.30
CA TYR A 175 5.11 10.66 18.53
C TYR A 175 5.96 11.17 17.38
N ASP A 176 5.88 12.46 17.10
CA ASP A 176 6.68 13.13 16.08
C ASP A 176 8.02 13.68 16.61
N GLU A 177 8.77 14.34 15.73
CA GLU A 177 10.06 14.97 16.05
C GLU A 177 9.98 16.08 17.11
N ASN A 178 8.80 16.60 17.42
CA ASN A 178 8.55 17.61 18.46
C ASN A 178 7.96 16.99 19.73
N ASP A 179 8.08 15.67 19.89
CA ASP A 179 7.48 14.88 20.97
C ASP A 179 5.95 14.93 21.03
N GLN A 180 5.27 15.49 20.03
CA GLN A 180 3.81 15.56 19.97
C GLN A 180 3.25 14.17 19.66
N VAL A 181 2.28 13.70 20.44
CA VAL A 181 1.67 12.37 20.28
C VAL A 181 0.59 12.39 19.19
N TRP A 182 0.51 11.30 18.42
CA TRP A 182 -0.44 11.07 17.35
C TRP A 182 -1.19 9.75 17.56
N ILE A 183 -2.43 9.68 17.06
CA ILE A 183 -3.20 8.46 16.85
C ILE A 183 -3.18 8.15 15.36
N MET A 184 -2.97 6.89 15.00
CA MET A 184 -3.02 6.43 13.62
C MET A 184 -3.71 5.06 13.55
N LEU A 185 -4.44 4.81 12.46
CA LEU A 185 -4.99 3.48 12.18
C LEU A 185 -4.98 3.16 10.68
N HIS A 186 -4.83 1.87 10.39
CA HIS A 186 -4.82 1.27 9.06
C HIS A 186 -6.00 0.32 8.92
N SER A 187 -6.94 0.63 8.02
CA SER A 187 -8.03 -0.30 7.66
C SER A 187 -8.66 0.03 6.31
N GLY A 188 -9.47 -0.90 5.82
CA GLY A 188 -10.16 -0.83 4.53
C GLY A 188 -11.65 -1.13 4.60
N SER A 189 -12.19 -1.62 3.49
CA SER A 189 -13.63 -1.91 3.33
C SER A 189 -14.03 -3.30 3.84
N ARG A 190 -13.08 -4.00 4.48
CA ARG A 190 -13.31 -5.29 5.14
C ARG A 190 -13.72 -6.36 4.10
N ARG A 191 -14.62 -7.26 4.46
CA ARG A 191 -15.04 -8.33 3.53
C ARG A 191 -15.84 -7.76 2.37
N ILE A 192 -16.52 -6.62 2.55
CA ILE A 192 -17.37 -6.05 1.51
C ILE A 192 -16.56 -5.73 0.25
N GLY A 193 -15.44 -5.01 0.36
CA GLY A 193 -14.60 -4.75 -0.81
C GLY A 193 -13.98 -6.01 -1.41
N LYS A 194 -13.70 -7.04 -0.59
CA LYS A 194 -13.20 -8.33 -1.08
C LYS A 194 -14.24 -9.03 -1.95
N GLU A 195 -15.48 -9.12 -1.48
CA GLU A 195 -16.58 -9.76 -2.21
C GLU A 195 -16.92 -8.96 -3.46
N THR A 196 -16.95 -7.62 -3.39
CA THR A 196 -17.10 -6.76 -4.57
C THR A 196 -16.00 -7.02 -5.59
N CYS A 197 -14.73 -7.01 -5.18
CA CYS A 197 -13.60 -7.30 -6.07
C CYS A 197 -13.73 -8.69 -6.72
N ASP A 198 -14.06 -9.73 -5.95
CA ASP A 198 -14.20 -11.10 -6.45
C ASP A 198 -15.34 -11.24 -7.45
N TYR A 199 -16.50 -10.65 -7.15
CA TYR A 199 -17.68 -10.69 -7.99
C TYR A 199 -17.40 -10.13 -9.38
N TYR A 200 -16.92 -8.88 -9.47
CA TYR A 200 -16.61 -8.24 -10.75
C TYR A 200 -15.40 -8.86 -11.45
N HIS A 201 -14.45 -9.42 -10.70
CA HIS A 201 -13.36 -10.18 -11.30
C HIS A 201 -13.84 -11.48 -11.96
N GLY A 202 -14.85 -12.14 -11.37
CA GLY A 202 -15.53 -13.29 -11.96
C GLY A 202 -16.21 -12.92 -13.28
N ILE A 203 -16.96 -11.82 -13.29
CA ILE A 203 -17.61 -11.28 -14.50
C ILE A 203 -16.56 -10.98 -15.59
N ALA A 204 -15.49 -10.25 -15.25
CA ALA A 204 -14.41 -9.94 -16.17
C ALA A 204 -13.81 -11.22 -16.78
N GLY A 205 -13.62 -12.26 -15.97
CA GLY A 205 -13.12 -13.55 -16.46
C GLY A 205 -14.07 -14.26 -17.41
N GLN A 206 -15.37 -14.22 -17.15
CA GLN A 206 -16.37 -14.78 -18.06
C GLN A 206 -16.37 -14.05 -19.40
N GLN A 207 -16.39 -12.71 -19.39
CA GLN A 207 -16.38 -11.89 -20.60
C GLN A 207 -15.10 -12.08 -21.44
N MET A 208 -13.94 -12.07 -20.79
CA MET A 208 -12.66 -12.32 -21.47
C MET A 208 -12.60 -13.73 -22.07
N SER A 209 -13.09 -14.75 -21.35
CA SER A 209 -13.17 -16.13 -21.85
C SER A 209 -14.06 -16.25 -23.08
N GLN A 210 -15.24 -15.62 -23.07
CA GLN A 210 -16.17 -15.60 -24.22
C GLN A 210 -15.52 -14.95 -25.45
N ARG A 211 -14.74 -13.89 -25.26
CA ARG A 211 -13.99 -13.20 -26.32
C ARG A 211 -12.66 -13.89 -26.69
N ARG A 212 -12.33 -15.01 -26.04
CA ARG A 212 -11.06 -15.76 -26.18
C ARG A 212 -9.83 -14.89 -25.97
N LEU A 213 -9.92 -13.92 -25.05
CA LEU A 213 -8.80 -13.06 -24.67
C LEU A 213 -7.87 -13.79 -23.70
N PRO A 214 -6.55 -13.66 -23.84
CA PRO A 214 -5.60 -14.28 -22.92
C PRO A 214 -5.70 -13.62 -21.54
N VAL A 215 -5.65 -14.44 -20.48
CA VAL A 215 -5.52 -13.97 -19.10
C VAL A 215 -4.09 -14.21 -18.64
N ILE A 216 -3.35 -13.13 -18.37
CA ILE A 216 -1.99 -13.21 -17.87
C ILE A 216 -1.98 -12.73 -16.42
N ASN A 217 -1.54 -13.59 -15.49
CA ASN A 217 -1.34 -13.24 -14.07
C ASN A 217 -2.58 -12.67 -13.36
N GLU A 218 -3.77 -13.24 -13.58
CA GLU A 218 -5.05 -12.74 -13.05
C GLU A 218 -5.39 -11.29 -13.44
N LEU A 219 -4.78 -10.73 -14.49
CA LEU A 219 -5.15 -9.42 -15.02
C LEU A 219 -6.42 -9.55 -15.88
N LYS A 220 -7.57 -9.58 -15.20
CA LYS A 220 -8.90 -9.55 -15.85
C LYS A 220 -9.52 -8.17 -15.70
N TYR A 221 -10.17 -7.68 -16.75
CA TYR A 221 -10.69 -6.33 -16.82
C TYR A 221 -12.11 -6.27 -17.39
N LEU A 222 -12.81 -5.20 -17.05
CA LEU A 222 -14.09 -4.80 -17.61
C LEU A 222 -13.86 -3.57 -18.50
N GLU A 223 -14.65 -3.46 -19.57
CA GLU A 223 -14.75 -2.22 -20.34
C GLU A 223 -15.49 -1.18 -19.50
N ILE A 224 -14.93 0.01 -19.33
CA ILE A 224 -15.47 1.05 -18.46
C ILE A 224 -16.87 1.47 -18.91
N ASP A 225 -17.11 1.57 -20.21
CA ASP A 225 -18.40 2.02 -20.76
C ASP A 225 -19.45 0.90 -20.80
N SER A 226 -19.13 -0.33 -20.38
CA SER A 226 -20.10 -1.42 -20.24
C SER A 226 -20.96 -1.23 -18.98
N SER A 227 -22.13 -1.88 -18.94
CA SER A 227 -22.98 -1.92 -17.75
C SER A 227 -22.21 -2.42 -16.52
N GLU A 228 -21.49 -3.53 -16.65
CA GLU A 228 -20.75 -4.12 -15.54
C GLU A 228 -19.53 -3.28 -15.13
N GLY A 229 -18.90 -2.59 -16.09
CA GLY A 229 -17.84 -1.63 -15.80
C GLY A 229 -18.34 -0.45 -14.98
N GLN A 230 -19.48 0.13 -15.35
CA GLN A 230 -20.11 1.22 -14.60
C GLN A 230 -20.59 0.75 -13.21
N ASP A 231 -21.22 -0.42 -13.12
CA ASP A 231 -21.66 -1.01 -11.85
C ASP A 231 -20.47 -1.23 -10.90
N TYR A 232 -19.35 -1.76 -11.41
CA TYR A 232 -18.12 -1.90 -10.63
C TYR A 232 -17.61 -0.56 -10.09
N LEU A 233 -17.63 0.49 -10.91
CA LEU A 233 -17.15 1.82 -10.51
C LEU A 233 -18.04 2.44 -9.42
N ILE A 234 -19.36 2.22 -9.50
CA ILE A 234 -20.34 2.64 -8.49
C ILE A 234 -20.08 1.89 -7.17
N ASP A 235 -20.00 0.56 -7.23
CA ASP A 235 -19.79 -0.27 -6.04
C ASP A 235 -18.42 -0.02 -5.41
N MET A 236 -17.37 0.15 -6.21
CA MET A 236 -16.06 0.54 -5.74
C MET A 236 -16.12 1.89 -5.02
N ARG A 237 -16.85 2.89 -5.55
CA ARG A 237 -17.03 4.19 -4.88
C ARG A 237 -17.75 4.03 -3.55
N TRP A 238 -18.76 3.17 -3.49
CA TRP A 238 -19.43 2.84 -2.23
C TRP A 238 -18.45 2.19 -1.24
N CYS A 239 -17.61 1.24 -1.68
CA CYS A 239 -16.57 0.63 -0.83
C CYS A 239 -15.56 1.66 -0.32
N LEU A 240 -15.19 2.66 -1.11
CA LEU A 240 -14.31 3.75 -0.67
C LEU A 240 -14.94 4.55 0.46
N ASN A 241 -16.20 4.96 0.29
CA ASN A 241 -16.95 5.68 1.31
C ASN A 241 -17.10 4.83 2.59
N TYR A 242 -17.45 3.55 2.44
CA TYR A 242 -17.53 2.61 3.56
C TYR A 242 -16.20 2.49 4.30
N ALA A 243 -15.08 2.36 3.58
CA ALA A 243 -13.75 2.24 4.20
C ALA A 243 -13.36 3.52 4.95
N GLU A 244 -13.67 4.70 4.42
CA GLU A 244 -13.48 5.96 5.14
C GLU A 244 -14.32 6.02 6.42
N GLN A 245 -15.62 5.70 6.34
CA GLN A 245 -16.49 5.70 7.51
C GLN A 245 -16.06 4.66 8.56
N ASN A 246 -15.61 3.49 8.11
CA ASN A 246 -15.03 2.46 8.98
C ASN A 246 -13.84 3.03 9.77
N ARG A 247 -12.94 3.75 9.10
CA ARG A 247 -11.80 4.41 9.74
C ARG A 247 -12.20 5.55 10.67
N ARG A 248 -13.18 6.37 10.30
CA ARG A 248 -13.69 7.48 11.14
C ARG A 248 -14.31 6.99 12.44
N ILE A 249 -15.22 6.01 12.36
CA ILE A 249 -15.86 5.41 13.55
C ILE A 249 -14.80 4.84 14.50
N MET A 250 -13.80 4.14 13.96
CA MET A 250 -12.70 3.67 14.79
C MET A 250 -11.90 4.83 15.38
N LEU A 251 -11.53 5.85 14.60
CA LEU A 251 -10.79 7.00 15.11
C LEU A 251 -11.53 7.69 16.26
N ASP A 252 -12.85 7.90 16.14
CA ASP A 252 -13.68 8.54 17.17
C ASP A 252 -13.66 7.75 18.49
N GLU A 253 -13.73 6.42 18.41
CA GLU A 253 -13.59 5.55 19.58
C GLU A 253 -12.19 5.67 20.20
N LEU A 254 -11.14 5.71 19.37
CA LEU A 254 -9.77 5.86 19.86
C LEU A 254 -9.53 7.21 20.53
N CYS A 255 -10.08 8.28 19.96
CA CYS A 255 -10.09 9.60 20.58
C CYS A 255 -10.79 9.56 21.93
N SER A 256 -11.92 8.84 22.04
CA SER A 256 -12.66 8.67 23.29
C SER A 256 -11.84 7.89 24.33
N ILE A 257 -11.14 6.82 23.93
CA ILE A 257 -10.24 6.06 24.80
C ILE A 257 -9.09 6.95 25.31
N ILE A 258 -8.43 7.70 24.42
CA ILE A 258 -7.34 8.61 24.79
C ILE A 258 -7.82 9.67 25.77
N LYS A 259 -8.98 10.31 25.51
CA LYS A 259 -9.56 11.32 26.39
C LYS A 259 -9.88 10.74 27.77
N LEU A 260 -10.46 9.55 27.82
CA LEU A 260 -10.78 8.88 29.09
C LEU A 260 -9.54 8.58 29.93
N VAL A 261 -8.46 8.08 29.30
CA VAL A 261 -7.25 7.66 30.02
C VAL A 261 -6.35 8.85 30.39
N THR A 262 -6.26 9.85 29.51
CA THR A 262 -5.23 10.90 29.59
C THR A 262 -5.78 12.30 29.86
N GLY A 263 -7.08 12.53 29.59
CA GLY A 263 -7.71 13.85 29.63
C GLY A 263 -7.44 14.72 28.39
N TYR A 264 -6.62 14.28 27.44
CA TYR A 264 -6.28 15.04 26.22
C TYR A 264 -7.18 14.65 25.03
N GLU A 265 -7.33 15.58 24.09
CA GLU A 265 -8.20 15.42 22.91
C GLU A 265 -7.41 15.44 21.60
N ALA A 266 -7.92 14.77 20.58
CA ALA A 266 -7.32 14.82 19.25
C ALA A 266 -7.74 16.09 18.50
N ASP A 267 -6.80 16.73 17.80
CA ASP A 267 -7.12 17.80 16.86
C ASP A 267 -7.53 17.20 15.51
N LEU A 268 -8.83 16.98 15.37
CA LEU A 268 -9.43 16.45 14.15
C LEU A 268 -9.36 17.43 12.96
N LYS A 269 -9.05 18.72 13.18
CA LYS A 269 -8.85 19.67 12.07
C LYS A 269 -7.54 19.39 11.32
N ARG A 270 -6.56 18.81 12.02
CA ARG A 270 -5.28 18.37 11.47
C ARG A 270 -5.26 16.89 11.05
N MET A 271 -6.42 16.25 11.00
CA MET A 271 -6.54 14.86 10.61
C MET A 271 -6.16 14.64 9.14
N VAL A 272 -5.42 13.57 8.88
CA VAL A 272 -5.07 13.11 7.53
C VAL A 272 -5.76 11.78 7.29
N ASN A 273 -6.47 11.64 6.16
CA ASN A 273 -7.10 10.40 5.70
C ASN A 273 -6.72 10.14 4.24
N ILE A 274 -6.27 8.93 3.91
CA ILE A 274 -5.83 8.59 2.56
C ILE A 274 -6.15 7.13 2.21
N HIS A 275 -6.66 6.88 1.01
CA HIS A 275 -6.80 5.53 0.45
C HIS A 275 -5.54 5.15 -0.35
N HIS A 276 -5.26 3.85 -0.47
CA HIS A 276 -4.16 3.32 -1.29
C HIS A 276 -4.51 2.18 -2.23
N ASN A 277 -5.79 1.77 -2.30
CA ASN A 277 -6.32 0.81 -3.27
C ASN A 277 -7.62 1.35 -3.88
N TYR A 278 -7.57 1.93 -5.07
CA TYR A 278 -8.75 2.48 -5.76
C TYR A 278 -8.47 2.80 -7.22
N CYS A 279 -9.53 2.97 -7.99
CA CYS A 279 -9.50 3.61 -9.30
C CYS A 279 -10.33 4.90 -9.24
N GLN A 280 -9.88 5.97 -9.89
CA GLN A 280 -10.70 7.18 -10.02
C GLN A 280 -10.35 7.95 -11.29
N GLN A 281 -11.30 8.73 -11.76
CA GLN A 281 -11.11 9.60 -12.91
C GLN A 281 -10.30 10.84 -12.52
N GLU A 282 -9.25 11.14 -13.28
CA GLU A 282 -8.33 12.25 -13.03
C GLU A 282 -7.93 12.92 -14.35
N ARG A 283 -7.76 14.24 -14.32
CA ARG A 283 -7.09 14.96 -15.40
C ARG A 283 -5.59 14.78 -15.28
N ILE A 284 -4.97 14.20 -16.31
CA ILE A 284 -3.54 13.92 -16.39
C ILE A 284 -2.99 14.55 -17.66
N SER A 285 -1.87 15.26 -17.53
CA SER A 285 -1.07 15.73 -18.66
C SER A 285 -0.16 14.60 -19.15
N PHE A 286 -0.26 14.28 -20.44
CA PHE A 286 0.67 13.38 -21.13
C PHE A 286 1.56 14.20 -22.05
N GLU A 287 2.88 13.98 -22.01
CA GLU A 287 3.81 14.61 -22.96
C GLU A 287 3.61 14.01 -24.36
N GLY A 288 3.32 14.86 -25.34
CA GLY A 288 3.23 14.51 -26.75
C GLY A 288 4.40 15.06 -27.56
N PRO A 289 4.52 14.69 -28.86
CA PRO A 289 5.62 15.14 -29.72
C PRO A 289 5.71 16.66 -29.92
N GLU A 290 4.58 17.36 -29.80
CA GLU A 290 4.47 18.81 -30.06
C GLU A 290 4.12 19.60 -28.79
N SER A 291 3.21 19.08 -27.96
CA SER A 291 2.83 19.69 -26.69
C SER A 291 2.28 18.65 -25.71
N ALA A 292 2.22 19.01 -24.44
CA ALA A 292 1.48 18.22 -23.46
C ALA A 292 -0.04 18.29 -23.74
N THR A 293 -0.73 17.16 -23.63
CA THR A 293 -2.19 17.08 -23.74
C THR A 293 -2.77 16.65 -22.40
N GLU A 294 -3.75 17.42 -21.90
CA GLU A 294 -4.53 17.00 -20.74
C GLU A 294 -5.70 16.11 -21.18
N GLU A 295 -5.74 14.90 -20.62
CA GLU A 295 -6.82 13.94 -20.85
C GLU A 295 -7.45 13.54 -19.52
N LEU A 296 -8.75 13.28 -19.56
CA LEU A 296 -9.50 12.74 -18.42
C LEU A 296 -9.43 11.20 -18.48
N VAL A 297 -8.68 10.59 -17.56
CA VAL A 297 -8.35 9.16 -17.57
C VAL A 297 -8.71 8.50 -16.24
N TRP A 298 -8.85 7.18 -16.23
CA TRP A 298 -9.04 6.39 -15.01
C TRP A 298 -7.69 5.96 -14.45
N VAL A 299 -7.28 6.56 -13.33
CA VAL A 299 -6.04 6.25 -12.63
C VAL A 299 -6.30 5.18 -11.57
N THR A 300 -5.69 4.02 -11.75
CA THR A 300 -5.71 2.92 -10.80
C THR A 300 -4.48 2.97 -9.91
N ARG A 301 -4.68 2.94 -8.59
CA ARG A 301 -3.63 2.83 -7.57
C ARG A 301 -3.85 1.58 -6.77
N LYS A 302 -2.80 0.75 -6.64
CA LYS A 302 -2.79 -0.41 -5.77
C LYS A 302 -1.54 -0.44 -4.95
N GLY A 303 -1.69 -0.30 -3.63
CA GLY A 303 -0.57 -0.01 -2.74
C GLY A 303 0.14 1.27 -3.14
N ALA A 304 -0.58 2.30 -3.55
CA ALA A 304 -0.02 3.61 -3.85
C ALA A 304 -1.01 4.69 -3.46
N THR A 305 -0.52 5.83 -2.99
CA THR A 305 -1.37 6.94 -2.52
C THR A 305 -1.30 8.12 -3.48
N SER A 306 -2.32 8.99 -3.45
CA SER A 306 -2.23 10.27 -4.15
C SER A 306 -1.26 11.19 -3.42
N ALA A 307 -0.41 11.85 -4.20
CA ALA A 307 0.64 12.79 -3.80
C ALA A 307 0.54 14.06 -4.67
N ARG A 308 -0.68 14.55 -4.90
CA ARG A 308 -0.90 15.84 -5.56
C ARG A 308 -0.18 16.94 -4.80
N LYS A 309 0.24 17.99 -5.51
CA LYS A 309 1.01 19.09 -4.92
C LYS A 309 0.24 19.69 -3.73
N GLY A 310 0.86 19.65 -2.55
CA GLY A 310 0.27 20.18 -1.32
C GLY A 310 -0.64 19.21 -0.54
N GLN A 311 -1.02 18.06 -1.12
CA GLN A 311 -1.87 17.08 -0.45
C GLN A 311 -1.11 16.36 0.66
N LEU A 312 -1.69 16.27 1.86
CA LEU A 312 -1.14 15.45 2.94
C LEU A 312 -1.40 13.96 2.69
N GLY A 313 -0.43 13.13 3.06
CA GLY A 313 -0.49 11.67 2.97
C GLY A 313 0.17 11.00 4.16
N ILE A 314 0.07 9.68 4.21
CA ILE A 314 0.64 8.85 5.29
C ILE A 314 1.41 7.69 4.65
N ILE A 315 2.67 7.51 5.06
CA ILE A 315 3.53 6.39 4.64
C ILE A 315 3.89 5.56 5.88
N PRO A 316 3.13 4.50 6.20
CA PRO A 316 3.44 3.59 7.29
C PRO A 316 4.65 2.68 7.00
N GLY A 317 5.38 2.38 8.06
CA GLY A 317 6.42 1.36 8.05
C GLY A 317 5.88 -0.01 8.45
N SER A 318 6.55 -0.57 9.45
CA SER A 318 6.16 -1.78 10.16
C SER A 318 5.84 -1.42 11.61
N MET A 319 5.39 -2.42 12.38
CA MET A 319 5.05 -2.27 13.80
C MET A 319 6.16 -1.61 14.65
N GLY A 320 7.41 -1.69 14.22
CA GLY A 320 8.58 -1.19 14.96
C GLY A 320 9.32 -0.02 14.32
N THR A 321 9.10 0.29 13.03
CA THR A 321 9.90 1.30 12.31
C THR A 321 9.26 2.68 12.29
N GLY A 322 7.97 2.79 12.59
CA GLY A 322 7.21 4.04 12.57
C GLY A 322 6.68 4.42 11.20
N SER A 323 6.26 5.67 11.07
CA SER A 323 5.45 6.16 9.95
C SER A 323 5.83 7.60 9.60
N PHE A 324 5.41 8.09 8.44
CA PHE A 324 5.59 9.48 8.04
C PHE A 324 4.26 10.15 7.71
N ILE A 325 4.08 11.39 8.16
CA ILE A 325 3.14 12.32 7.51
C ILE A 325 3.93 13.04 6.42
N VAL A 326 3.41 13.02 5.21
CA VAL A 326 4.07 13.57 4.03
C VAL A 326 3.18 14.59 3.33
N GLN A 327 3.78 15.43 2.49
CA GLN A 327 3.06 16.30 1.58
C GLN A 327 3.51 16.01 0.13
N GLY A 328 2.55 15.79 -0.76
CA GLY A 328 2.79 15.52 -2.17
C GLY A 328 3.45 16.69 -2.90
N LEU A 329 4.38 16.36 -3.80
CA LEU A 329 5.06 17.33 -4.68
C LEU A 329 4.37 17.45 -6.05
N GLY A 330 3.42 16.57 -6.37
CA GLY A 330 2.70 16.60 -7.64
C GLY A 330 3.57 16.21 -8.83
N ASN A 331 4.38 15.16 -8.69
CA ASN A 331 5.22 14.65 -9.78
C ASN A 331 4.35 14.03 -10.90
N SER A 332 4.46 14.54 -12.12
CA SER A 332 3.67 14.06 -13.27
C SER A 332 4.07 12.65 -13.70
N LEU A 333 5.36 12.28 -13.55
CA LEU A 333 5.89 10.96 -13.93
C LEU A 333 5.44 9.82 -13.02
N SER A 334 4.69 10.12 -11.95
CA SER A 334 4.06 9.13 -11.07
C SER A 334 2.53 9.22 -11.06
N PHE A 335 1.92 9.93 -12.00
CA PHE A 335 0.49 10.29 -11.95
C PHE A 335 0.11 10.99 -10.63
N HIS A 336 1.00 11.88 -10.15
CA HIS A 336 0.85 12.55 -8.87
C HIS A 336 0.64 11.56 -7.72
N SER A 337 1.43 10.50 -7.68
CA SER A 337 1.31 9.42 -6.69
C SER A 337 2.63 9.13 -6.00
N CYS A 338 2.56 8.44 -4.86
CA CYS A 338 3.72 7.97 -4.11
C CYS A 338 3.45 6.59 -3.48
N SER A 339 4.44 6.04 -2.78
CA SER A 339 4.31 4.78 -2.05
C SER A 339 3.15 4.80 -1.05
N HIS A 340 2.75 3.62 -0.57
CA HIS A 340 1.75 3.51 0.50
C HIS A 340 2.31 2.99 1.81
N GLY A 341 3.57 2.55 1.82
CA GLY A 341 4.24 2.08 3.03
C GLY A 341 5.61 1.51 2.73
N ALA A 342 6.15 0.68 3.62
CA ALA A 342 7.45 0.02 3.41
C ALA A 342 7.41 -1.05 2.30
N GLY A 343 6.29 -1.74 2.14
CA GLY A 343 6.21 -2.94 1.30
C GLY A 343 6.86 -4.16 1.95
N ARG A 344 6.37 -5.36 1.63
CA ARG A 344 6.92 -6.60 2.21
C ARG A 344 8.22 -6.98 1.51
N LEU A 345 9.18 -7.46 2.31
CA LEU A 345 10.41 -8.08 1.82
C LEU A 345 10.22 -9.59 1.62
N MET A 346 9.32 -10.20 2.40
CA MET A 346 9.07 -11.63 2.35
C MET A 346 7.60 -11.98 2.59
N SER A 347 7.18 -13.15 2.08
CA SER A 347 5.83 -13.66 2.30
C SER A 347 5.54 -13.90 3.77
N ARG A 348 4.26 -13.93 4.16
CA ARG A 348 3.85 -14.24 5.55
C ARG A 348 4.37 -15.60 6.00
N THR A 349 4.28 -16.60 5.13
CA THR A 349 4.79 -17.95 5.40
C THR A 349 6.30 -17.96 5.60
N MET A 350 7.05 -17.18 4.82
CA MET A 350 8.50 -17.07 4.95
C MET A 350 8.89 -16.35 6.25
N ALA A 351 8.21 -15.25 6.59
CA ALA A 351 8.41 -14.53 7.85
C ALA A 351 8.18 -15.44 9.07
N MET A 352 7.11 -16.25 9.06
CA MET A 352 6.83 -17.25 10.10
C MET A 352 7.88 -18.36 10.20
N LYS A 353 8.67 -18.61 9.14
CA LYS A 353 9.74 -19.60 9.14
C LYS A 353 11.08 -19.01 9.57
N GLN A 354 11.42 -17.81 9.09
CA GLN A 354 12.77 -17.24 9.21
C GLN A 354 12.97 -16.31 10.42
N ILE A 355 11.96 -15.54 10.81
CA ILE A 355 12.11 -14.53 11.87
C ILE A 355 12.00 -15.20 13.24
N SER A 356 13.06 -15.23 14.06
CA SER A 356 12.98 -15.86 15.38
C SER A 356 12.10 -15.04 16.34
N GLN A 357 11.46 -15.71 17.31
CA GLN A 357 10.65 -15.04 18.34
C GLN A 357 11.46 -13.99 19.11
N GLN A 358 12.70 -14.32 19.47
CA GLN A 358 13.61 -13.41 20.16
C GLN A 358 13.91 -12.16 19.30
N SER A 359 14.18 -12.33 18.00
CA SER A 359 14.44 -11.19 17.12
C SER A 359 13.21 -10.29 16.95
N PHE A 360 12.00 -10.87 16.97
CA PHE A 360 10.76 -10.10 16.91
C PHE A 360 10.56 -9.28 18.19
N GLU A 361 10.70 -9.88 19.36
CA GLU A 361 10.60 -9.19 20.66
C GLU A 361 11.64 -8.07 20.79
N GLN A 362 12.87 -8.32 20.36
CA GLN A 362 13.93 -7.31 20.37
C GLN A 362 13.62 -6.13 19.45
N ALA A 363 13.07 -6.37 18.25
CA ALA A 363 12.69 -5.32 17.32
C ALA A 363 11.52 -4.45 17.82
N MET A 364 10.74 -4.96 18.78
CA MET A 364 9.61 -4.26 19.41
C MET A 364 9.97 -3.65 20.76
N GLN A 365 11.23 -3.71 21.19
CA GLN A 365 11.66 -3.20 22.49
C GLN A 365 11.36 -1.69 22.61
N GLY A 366 10.71 -1.31 23.73
CA GLY A 366 10.28 0.07 23.97
C GLY A 366 8.92 0.44 23.38
N ILE A 367 8.25 -0.49 22.68
CA ILE A 367 6.92 -0.32 22.11
C ILE A 367 5.94 -1.23 22.84
N VAL A 368 4.87 -0.67 23.41
CA VAL A 368 3.82 -1.46 24.06
C VAL A 368 2.99 -2.17 22.99
N SER A 369 3.18 -3.48 22.84
CA SER A 369 2.61 -4.26 21.74
C SER A 369 2.39 -5.73 22.11
N ASP A 370 1.59 -6.44 21.30
CA ASP A 370 1.48 -7.90 21.34
C ASP A 370 2.57 -8.51 20.44
N THR A 371 3.57 -9.14 21.05
CA THR A 371 4.68 -9.81 20.36
C THR A 371 4.48 -11.33 20.28
N SER A 372 3.26 -11.84 20.45
CA SER A 372 3.01 -13.28 20.39
C SER A 372 3.46 -13.89 19.06
N ALA A 373 3.89 -15.17 19.11
CA ALA A 373 4.41 -15.88 17.94
C ALA A 373 3.45 -15.91 16.74
N ALA A 374 2.15 -15.73 16.98
CA ALA A 374 1.13 -15.66 15.93
C ALA A 374 1.21 -14.40 15.07
N LEU A 375 1.92 -13.35 15.52
CA LEU A 375 2.10 -12.08 14.82
C LEU A 375 3.49 -11.93 14.18
N ARG A 376 4.32 -12.98 14.21
CA ARG A 376 5.67 -12.95 13.64
C ARG A 376 5.70 -12.64 12.13
N ASP A 377 4.61 -12.90 11.41
CA ASP A 377 4.51 -12.55 9.99
C ASP A 377 4.41 -11.04 9.74
N GLU A 378 4.14 -10.25 10.78
CA GLU A 378 4.01 -8.80 10.76
C GLU A 378 5.18 -8.11 11.49
N ALA A 379 6.19 -8.88 11.93
CA ALA A 379 7.40 -8.36 12.55
C ALA A 379 8.15 -7.37 11.64
N PRO A 380 8.87 -6.37 12.20
CA PRO A 380 9.57 -5.34 11.42
C PRO A 380 10.48 -5.87 10.30
N GLN A 381 11.14 -7.00 10.55
CA GLN A 381 12.06 -7.66 9.62
C GLN A 381 11.37 -8.23 8.37
N ALA A 382 10.04 -8.37 8.38
CA ALA A 382 9.29 -8.85 7.22
C ALA A 382 9.09 -7.78 6.14
N TYR A 383 9.45 -6.52 6.43
CA TYR A 383 9.22 -5.35 5.60
C TYR A 383 10.54 -4.77 5.09
N LYS A 384 10.48 -4.04 3.97
CA LYS A 384 11.64 -3.31 3.45
C LYS A 384 12.04 -2.17 4.39
N ASN A 385 13.26 -1.69 4.22
CA ASN A 385 13.72 -0.52 4.96
C ASN A 385 12.95 0.73 4.53
N LEU A 386 12.11 1.25 5.43
CA LEU A 386 11.29 2.42 5.18
C LEU A 386 12.13 3.66 4.82
N THR A 387 13.33 3.81 5.37
CA THR A 387 14.23 4.92 5.03
C THR A 387 14.61 4.87 3.54
N THR A 388 14.97 3.69 3.03
CA THR A 388 15.27 3.51 1.59
C THR A 388 14.08 3.84 0.73
N VAL A 389 12.88 3.40 1.14
CA VAL A 389 11.62 3.73 0.45
C VAL A 389 11.41 5.24 0.41
N MET A 390 11.66 5.96 1.51
CA MET A 390 11.53 7.42 1.56
C MET A 390 12.58 8.13 0.70
N THR A 391 13.85 7.72 0.76
CA THR A 391 14.93 8.29 -0.06
C THR A 391 14.64 8.13 -1.56
N ASN A 392 14.08 7.00 -1.97
CA ASN A 392 13.78 6.74 -3.37
C ASN A 392 12.60 7.57 -3.93
N GLN A 393 11.82 8.22 -3.07
CA GLN A 393 10.65 9.00 -3.46
C GLN A 393 10.72 10.48 -3.02
N GLU A 394 11.93 11.00 -2.78
CA GLU A 394 12.15 12.42 -2.45
C GLU A 394 11.63 13.39 -3.52
N THR A 395 11.52 12.94 -4.77
CA THR A 395 10.93 13.71 -5.88
C THR A 395 9.39 13.61 -5.93
N LEU A 396 8.77 12.75 -5.13
CA LEU A 396 7.33 12.53 -5.08
C LEU A 396 6.67 13.21 -3.88
N VAL A 397 7.35 13.21 -2.74
CA VAL A 397 6.83 13.72 -1.47
C VAL A 397 7.92 14.42 -0.66
N LYS A 398 7.51 15.39 0.17
CA LYS A 398 8.33 15.90 1.28
C LYS A 398 7.81 15.39 2.61
N ILE A 399 8.72 15.15 3.55
CA ILE A 399 8.37 14.75 4.92
C ILE A 399 7.87 15.96 5.68
N VAL A 400 6.71 15.82 6.32
CA VAL A 400 6.14 16.82 7.24
C VAL A 400 6.42 16.41 8.69
N HIS A 401 6.17 15.14 9.04
CA HIS A 401 6.45 14.59 10.36
C HIS A 401 7.05 13.20 10.28
N ARG A 402 7.98 12.89 11.20
CA ARG A 402 8.56 11.56 11.41
C ARG A 402 7.98 10.94 12.67
N LEU A 403 7.12 9.95 12.51
CA LEU A 403 6.38 9.34 13.62
C LEU A 403 7.07 8.06 14.10
N LYS A 404 7.33 7.95 15.40
CA LYS A 404 7.88 6.75 16.04
C LYS A 404 6.84 6.09 16.95
N PRO A 405 6.70 4.76 16.92
CA PRO A 405 5.64 4.07 17.64
C PRO A 405 5.92 4.06 19.16
N LEU A 406 4.85 4.22 19.94
CA LEU A 406 4.82 4.01 21.40
C LEU A 406 3.95 2.82 21.76
N ILE A 407 2.85 2.65 21.02
CA ILE A 407 1.89 1.57 21.18
C ILE A 407 1.55 1.05 19.80
N ASN A 408 1.55 -0.27 19.62
CA ASN A 408 1.04 -0.92 18.41
C ASN A 408 0.01 -1.98 18.80
N VAL A 409 -1.13 -1.96 18.13
CA VAL A 409 -2.22 -2.93 18.29
C VAL A 409 -2.57 -3.51 16.93
N LYS A 410 -2.35 -4.81 16.77
CA LYS A 410 -2.72 -5.54 15.55
C LYS A 410 -4.16 -6.01 15.58
N GLY A 411 -4.71 -6.17 14.37
CA GLY A 411 -5.95 -6.88 14.15
C GLY A 411 -5.97 -8.26 14.80
N VAL A 412 -7.00 -8.52 15.61
CA VAL A 412 -7.20 -9.82 16.25
C VAL A 412 -8.00 -10.70 15.28
N SER A 413 -7.60 -11.96 15.11
CA SER A 413 -8.36 -12.96 14.35
C SER A 413 -8.92 -14.04 15.29
N GLU A 414 -9.95 -14.79 14.88
CA GLU A 414 -10.44 -15.95 15.66
C GLU A 414 -9.33 -16.97 15.96
N ARG A 415 -8.34 -17.12 15.06
CA ARG A 415 -7.16 -17.96 15.31
C ARG A 415 -6.35 -17.43 16.48
N ASN A 416 -6.13 -16.11 16.56
CA ASN A 416 -5.36 -15.47 17.64
C ASN A 416 -6.02 -15.66 19.02
N ILE A 417 -7.35 -15.68 19.08
CA ILE A 417 -8.10 -15.95 20.32
C ILE A 417 -7.93 -17.40 20.80
N ARG A 418 -7.95 -18.38 19.89
CA ARG A 418 -7.76 -19.80 20.24
C ARG A 418 -6.36 -20.09 20.80
N PHE A 419 -5.33 -19.40 20.31
CA PHE A 419 -3.97 -19.52 20.85
C PHE A 419 -3.83 -18.87 22.25
N SER A 420 -4.44 -17.70 22.47
CA SER A 420 -4.49 -17.05 23.80
C SER A 420 -5.18 -17.92 24.87
N LYS A 421 -6.27 -18.63 24.53
CA LYS A 421 -6.93 -19.57 25.45
C LYS A 421 -6.09 -20.82 25.76
N LYS A 422 -5.22 -21.25 24.85
CA LYS A 422 -4.29 -22.38 25.11
C LYS A 422 -3.09 -21.97 25.98
N SER A 423 -2.58 -20.75 25.84
CA SER A 423 -1.48 -20.25 26.69
C SER A 423 -1.93 -19.98 28.13
N ASN A 424 -3.17 -19.50 28.33
CA ASN A 424 -3.73 -19.29 29.67
C ASN A 424 -4.15 -20.59 30.39
N LYS A 425 -4.15 -21.74 29.71
CA LYS A 425 -4.33 -23.07 30.33
C LYS A 425 -3.02 -23.73 30.77
N LYS A 426 -1.87 -23.10 30.48
CA LYS A 426 -0.53 -23.61 30.81
C LYS A 426 0.21 -22.74 31.85
N LYS A 427 -0.50 -21.85 32.54
CA LYS A 427 0.03 -21.09 33.69
C LYS A 427 -0.70 -21.48 34.95
#